data_AF-A0A968JWU9-F1
#
_entry.id   AF-A0A968JWU9-F1
#
_cell.length_a   1.000
_cell.length_b   1.000
_cell.length_c   1.000
_cell.angle_alpha   90.00
_cell.angle_beta   90.00
_cell.angle_gamma   90.00
#
_symmetry.space_group_name_H-M   'P 1'
#
loop_
_entity.id
_entity.type
_entity.pdbx_description
1 polymer ?
#
loop_
_entity_poly.entity_id
_entity_poly.type
_entity_poly.pdbx_seq_one_letter_code
_entity_poly.pdbx_strand_id
1 'polypeptide(L)'
;MEDNSELFGEFRIKLKNGEYCWCECYLKTNFDLQGNKRILVAIHDISSKKETESRKNLDNLFESSPEAILITNPEYSISNCNQESIELFGFDKSELIGQNIQSLIFESSKEKGEIFFKMFKEINLLKNYELEFIKKNGETFVRCFIG
;
A
#
# COMPACT_ATOMS: atom_id res chain seq x y z
N MET A 1 -1.36 4.04 51.52
CA MET A 1 -1.61 4.59 50.18
C MET A 1 -1.96 3.41 49.29
N GLU A 2 -3.23 3.29 48.92
CA GLU A 2 -3.70 2.25 48.00
C GLU A 2 -3.15 2.57 46.60
N ASP A 3 -2.25 1.71 46.11
CA ASP A 3 -1.66 1.83 44.79
C ASP A 3 -2.67 1.36 43.73
N ASN A 4 -3.57 2.28 43.34
CA ASN A 4 -4.51 2.08 42.24
C ASN A 4 -3.78 2.29 40.91
N SER A 5 -3.04 1.27 40.48
CA SER A 5 -2.40 1.27 39.17
C SER A 5 -3.42 0.91 38.10
N GLU A 6 -3.56 1.80 37.12
CA GLU A 6 -4.31 1.59 35.88
C GLU A 6 -3.32 1.53 34.70
N LEU A 7 -3.52 0.56 33.81
CA LEU A 7 -2.79 0.43 32.56
C LEU A 7 -3.80 0.36 31.42
N PHE A 8 -3.67 1.29 30.48
CA PHE A 8 -4.42 1.31 29.24
C PHE A 8 -3.46 1.42 28.07
N GLY A 9 -3.64 0.61 27.04
CA GLY A 9 -2.85 0.70 25.82
C GLY A 9 -3.10 -0.41 24.82
N GLU A 10 -2.50 -0.26 23.65
CA GLU A 10 -2.52 -1.26 22.60
C GLU A 10 -1.26 -2.14 22.68
N PHE A 11 -1.45 -3.46 22.71
CA PHE A 11 -0.37 -4.43 22.85
C PHE A 11 -0.48 -5.51 21.78
N ARG A 12 0.67 -6.04 21.36
CA ARG A 12 0.68 -7.32 20.65
C ARG A 12 0.65 -8.47 21.63
N ILE A 13 -0.44 -9.22 21.62
CA ILE A 13 -0.65 -10.37 22.49
C ILE A 13 -0.45 -11.66 21.70
N LYS A 14 0.36 -12.56 22.27
CA LYS A 14 0.58 -13.90 21.73
C LYS A 14 -0.57 -14.82 22.16
N LEU A 15 -1.27 -15.39 21.19
CA LEU A 15 -2.34 -16.36 21.37
C LEU A 15 -1.77 -17.76 21.70
N LYS A 16 -2.62 -18.66 22.23
CA LYS A 16 -2.22 -20.04 22.57
C LYS A 16 -1.66 -20.83 21.39
N ASN A 17 -2.14 -20.55 20.17
CA ASN A 17 -1.66 -21.16 18.93
C ASN A 17 -0.30 -20.61 18.45
N GLY A 18 0.25 -19.59 19.12
CA GLY A 18 1.53 -18.96 18.78
C GLY A 18 1.44 -17.71 17.90
N GLU A 19 0.25 -17.38 17.37
CA GLU A 19 0.01 -16.18 16.58
C GLU A 19 -0.03 -14.92 17.45
N TYR A 20 0.05 -13.75 16.82
CA TYR A 20 -0.07 -12.46 17.50
C TYR A 20 -1.29 -11.70 17.00
N CYS A 21 -2.06 -11.12 17.93
CA CYS A 21 -3.12 -10.18 17.62
C CYS A 21 -2.84 -8.83 18.29
N TRP A 22 -3.35 -7.75 17.70
CA TRP A 22 -3.37 -6.45 18.36
C TRP A 22 -4.56 -6.40 19.29
N CYS A 23 -4.32 -6.11 20.57
CA CYS A 23 -5.38 -5.90 21.53
C CYS A 23 -5.25 -4.55 22.21
N GLU A 24 -6.38 -3.86 22.34
CA GLU A 24 -6.51 -2.78 23.31
C GLU A 24 -6.80 -3.42 24.68
N CYS A 25 -5.96 -3.13 25.65
CA CYS A 25 -6.05 -3.69 26.99
C CYS A 25 -6.31 -2.59 28.00
N TYR A 26 -7.28 -2.85 28.87
CA TYR A 26 -7.53 -2.05 30.06
C TYR A 26 -7.35 -2.94 31.29
N LEU A 27 -6.46 -2.53 32.19
CA LEU A 27 -6.12 -3.25 33.39
C LEU A 27 -6.19 -2.31 34.59
N LYS A 28 -7.03 -2.64 35.56
CA LYS A 28 -7.21 -1.85 36.78
C LYS A 28 -7.09 -2.74 37.99
N THR A 29 -6.28 -2.31 38.95
CA THR A 29 -6.16 -2.98 40.25
C THR A 29 -7.05 -2.27 41.27
N ASN A 30 -7.82 -3.05 42.04
CA ASN A 30 -8.70 -2.56 43.11
C ASN A 30 -8.63 -3.52 44.31
N PHE A 31 -9.27 -3.18 45.42
CA PHE A 31 -9.46 -4.06 46.57
C PHE A 31 -10.94 -4.41 46.75
N ASP A 32 -11.24 -5.64 47.16
CA ASP A 32 -12.60 -6.00 47.58
C ASP A 32 -12.88 -5.55 49.02
N LEU A 33 -14.13 -5.72 49.48
CA LEU A 33 -14.57 -5.33 50.83
C LEU A 33 -13.80 -6.03 51.96
N GLN A 34 -13.06 -7.10 51.67
CA GLN A 34 -12.24 -7.85 52.62
C GLN A 34 -10.76 -7.44 52.55
N GLY A 35 -10.41 -6.44 51.73
CA GLY A 35 -9.05 -5.97 51.53
C GLY A 35 -8.21 -6.84 50.60
N ASN A 36 -8.81 -7.79 49.86
CA ASN A 36 -8.07 -8.60 48.89
C ASN A 36 -7.88 -7.83 47.58
N LYS A 37 -6.67 -7.87 47.02
CA LYS A 37 -6.37 -7.28 45.71
C LYS A 37 -7.14 -8.04 44.61
N ARG A 38 -7.86 -7.28 43.78
CA ARG A 38 -8.58 -7.72 42.58
C ARG A 38 -8.03 -7.01 41.36
N ILE A 39 -8.07 -7.69 40.22
CA ILE A 39 -7.64 -7.14 38.93
C ILE A 39 -8.82 -7.23 37.98
N LEU A 40 -9.25 -6.09 37.44
CA LEU A 40 -10.13 -6.04 36.29
C LEU A 40 -9.28 -6.00 35.03
N VAL A 41 -9.57 -6.89 34.09
CA VAL A 41 -8.91 -6.94 32.78
C VAL A 41 -9.99 -6.92 31.71
N ALA A 42 -9.92 -5.96 30.80
CA ALA A 42 -10.66 -5.97 29.54
C ALA A 42 -9.66 -6.03 28.39
N ILE A 43 -9.93 -6.89 27.41
CA ILE A 43 -9.10 -7.09 26.22
C ILE A 43 -10.04 -7.02 25.02
N HIS A 44 -9.77 -6.11 24.11
CA HIS A 44 -10.52 -5.95 22.86
C HIS A 44 -9.58 -6.19 21.68
N ASP A 45 -9.88 -7.17 20.83
CA ASP A 45 -9.12 -7.41 19.60
C ASP A 45 -9.38 -6.29 18.59
N ILE A 46 -8.33 -5.57 18.23
CA ILE A 46 -8.34 -4.44 17.28
C ILE A 46 -7.57 -4.76 15.99
N SER A 47 -7.25 -6.04 15.75
CA SER A 47 -6.43 -6.45 14.59
C SER A 47 -7.09 -6.04 13.27
N SER A 48 -8.41 -6.28 13.12
CA SER A 48 -9.17 -5.86 11.94
C SER A 48 -9.17 -4.34 11.73
N LYS A 49 -9.25 -3.56 12.82
CA LYS A 49 -9.17 -2.09 12.77
C LYS A 49 -7.80 -1.63 12.28
N LYS A 50 -6.72 -2.19 12.87
CA LYS A 50 -5.34 -1.88 12.47
C LYS A 50 -5.04 -2.25 11.03
N GLU A 51 -5.54 -3.40 10.56
CA GLU A 51 -5.40 -3.80 9.15
C GLU A 51 -6.13 -2.85 8.20
N THR A 52 -7.35 -2.45 8.55
CA THR A 52 -8.13 -1.51 7.75
C THR A 52 -7.48 -0.13 7.70
N GLU A 53 -6.99 0.38 8.83
CA GLU A 53 -6.25 1.65 8.90
C GLU A 53 -4.95 1.58 8.09
N SER A 54 -4.21 0.47 8.20
CA SER A 54 -3.00 0.25 7.41
C SER A 54 -3.27 0.23 5.91
N ARG A 55 -4.31 -0.49 5.45
CA ARG A 55 -4.72 -0.49 4.04
C ARG A 55 -5.09 0.90 3.55
N LYS A 56 -5.92 1.63 4.31
CA LYS A 56 -6.29 3.01 3.97
C LYS A 56 -5.07 3.92 3.88
N ASN A 57 -4.11 3.76 4.78
CA ASN A 57 -2.87 4.55 4.72
C ASN A 57 -2.06 4.24 3.47
N LEU A 58 -1.96 2.96 3.08
CA LEU A 58 -1.28 2.58 1.84
C LEU A 58 -2.01 3.11 0.60
N ASP A 59 -3.34 2.99 0.55
CA ASP A 59 -4.17 3.52 -0.54
C ASP A 59 -4.02 5.04 -0.64
N ASN A 60 -4.03 5.74 0.49
CA ASN A 60 -3.83 7.19 0.53
C ASN A 60 -2.42 7.56 0.03
N LEU A 61 -1.37 6.87 0.47
CA LEU A 61 0.00 7.13 0.00
C LEU A 61 0.15 6.89 -1.49
N PHE A 62 -0.49 5.85 -2.02
CA PHE A 62 -0.53 5.55 -3.44
C PHE A 62 -1.23 6.67 -4.23
N GLU A 63 -2.43 7.06 -3.80
CA GLU A 63 -3.24 8.09 -4.47
C GLU A 63 -2.66 9.51 -4.32
N SER A 64 -1.99 9.82 -3.21
CA SER A 64 -1.38 11.13 -2.95
C SER A 64 0.06 11.25 -3.42
N SER A 65 0.61 10.23 -4.07
CA SER A 65 1.98 10.28 -4.58
C SER A 65 2.11 11.36 -5.66
N PRO A 66 3.14 12.23 -5.60
CA PRO A 66 3.38 13.24 -6.63
C PRO A 66 3.97 12.64 -7.93
N GLU A 67 4.26 11.34 -7.92
CA GLU A 67 4.71 10.60 -9.09
C GLU A 67 3.55 9.78 -9.65
N ALA A 68 3.45 9.70 -10.98
CA ALA A 68 2.52 8.81 -11.66
C ALA A 68 2.92 7.35 -11.43
N ILE A 69 2.05 6.59 -10.75
CA ILE A 69 2.25 5.17 -10.46
C ILE A 69 1.21 4.33 -11.19
N LEU A 70 1.70 3.43 -12.05
CA LEU A 70 0.93 2.35 -12.67
C LEU A 70 1.38 1.01 -12.07
N ILE A 71 0.42 0.20 -11.64
CA ILE A 71 0.65 -1.17 -11.20
C ILE A 71 0.20 -2.08 -12.33
N THR A 72 1.04 -3.04 -12.73
CA THR A 72 0.71 -4.02 -13.77
C THR A 72 0.73 -5.44 -13.23
N ASN A 73 0.02 -6.33 -13.89
CA ASN A 73 0.20 -7.78 -13.72
C ASN A 73 1.46 -8.28 -14.50
N PRO A 74 1.82 -9.56 -14.38
CA PRO A 74 2.98 -10.13 -15.11
C PRO A 74 2.89 -10.06 -16.64
N GLU A 75 1.68 -9.91 -17.19
CA GLU A 75 1.42 -9.71 -18.62
C GLU A 75 1.42 -8.22 -19.04
N TYR A 76 1.84 -7.33 -18.15
CA TYR A 76 1.90 -5.88 -18.36
C TYR A 76 0.54 -5.17 -18.56
N SER A 77 -0.55 -5.84 -18.19
CA SER A 77 -1.88 -5.23 -18.10
C SER A 77 -1.99 -4.42 -16.81
N ILE A 78 -2.44 -3.17 -16.92
CA ILE A 78 -2.56 -2.23 -15.80
C ILE A 78 -3.67 -2.72 -14.86
N SER A 79 -3.31 -3.03 -13.62
CA SER A 79 -4.23 -3.48 -12.57
C SER A 79 -4.63 -2.36 -11.61
N ASN A 80 -3.80 -1.30 -11.49
CA ASN A 80 -4.14 -0.10 -10.73
C ASN A 80 -3.39 1.12 -11.25
N CYS A 81 -3.93 2.31 -11.01
CA CYS A 81 -3.28 3.59 -11.29
C CYS A 81 -3.70 4.63 -10.24
N ASN A 82 -2.78 5.51 -9.88
CA ASN A 82 -3.06 6.63 -8.99
C ASN A 82 -3.60 7.86 -9.75
N GLN A 83 -4.09 8.84 -9.02
CA GLN A 83 -4.59 10.11 -9.57
C GLN A 83 -3.57 10.83 -10.47
N GLU A 84 -2.29 10.88 -10.07
CA GLU A 84 -1.24 11.53 -10.87
C GLU A 84 -1.04 10.85 -12.25
N SER A 85 -1.25 9.54 -12.35
CA SER A 85 -1.21 8.83 -13.65
C SER A 85 -2.36 9.24 -14.56
N ILE A 86 -3.56 9.41 -14.01
CA ILE A 86 -4.74 9.85 -14.75
C ILE A 86 -4.48 11.24 -15.33
N GLU A 87 -3.93 12.14 -14.52
CA GLU A 87 -3.62 13.51 -14.94
C GLU A 87 -2.48 13.56 -15.97
N LEU A 88 -1.43 12.75 -15.78
CA LEU A 88 -0.28 12.70 -16.68
C LEU A 88 -0.64 12.15 -18.06
N PHE A 89 -1.35 11.02 -18.11
CA PHE A 89 -1.69 10.35 -19.37
C PHE A 89 -2.99 10.89 -19.99
N GLY A 90 -3.85 11.53 -19.21
CA GLY A 90 -5.13 12.10 -19.66
C GLY A 90 -6.22 11.06 -19.94
N PHE A 91 -6.09 9.85 -19.40
CA PHE A 91 -7.09 8.78 -19.49
C PHE A 91 -7.79 8.61 -18.15
N ASP A 92 -9.07 8.27 -18.18
CA ASP A 92 -9.80 7.90 -16.98
C ASP A 92 -9.28 6.56 -16.45
N LYS A 93 -9.43 6.33 -15.13
CA LYS A 93 -9.05 5.06 -14.48
C LYS A 93 -9.65 3.85 -15.20
N SER A 94 -10.92 3.91 -15.58
CA SER A 94 -11.59 2.81 -16.30
C SER A 94 -11.04 2.54 -17.70
N GLU A 95 -10.36 3.51 -18.32
CA GLU A 95 -9.73 3.36 -19.62
C GLU A 95 -8.32 2.77 -19.50
N LEU A 96 -7.58 3.15 -18.44
CA LEU A 96 -6.25 2.62 -18.16
C LEU A 96 -6.31 1.17 -17.67
N ILE A 97 -7.26 0.84 -16.80
CA ILE A 97 -7.33 -0.48 -16.18
C ILE A 97 -7.63 -1.54 -17.24
N GLY A 98 -6.81 -2.60 -17.26
CA GLY A 98 -6.86 -3.67 -18.25
C GLY A 98 -6.03 -3.40 -19.51
N GLN A 99 -5.70 -2.13 -19.81
CA GLN A 99 -4.86 -1.79 -20.94
C GLN A 99 -3.43 -2.30 -20.74
N ASN A 100 -2.79 -2.75 -21.82
CA ASN A 100 -1.38 -3.12 -21.76
C ASN A 100 -0.52 -1.85 -21.79
N ILE A 101 0.35 -1.66 -20.79
CA ILE A 101 1.20 -0.46 -20.68
C ILE A 101 2.09 -0.24 -21.91
N GLN A 102 2.46 -1.30 -22.64
CA GLN A 102 3.23 -1.19 -23.89
C GLN A 102 2.49 -0.42 -24.98
N SER A 103 1.15 -0.42 -24.96
CA SER A 103 0.35 0.34 -25.92
C SER A 103 0.40 1.85 -25.69
N LEU A 104 0.86 2.30 -24.52
CA LEU A 104 1.05 3.71 -24.19
C LEU A 104 2.43 4.22 -24.64
N ILE A 105 3.34 3.34 -25.07
CA ILE A 105 4.66 3.72 -25.58
C ILE A 105 4.50 4.29 -26.99
N PHE A 106 5.05 5.47 -27.20
CA PHE A 106 5.04 6.13 -28.49
C PHE A 106 5.91 5.37 -29.51
N GLU A 107 5.56 5.48 -30.79
CA GLU A 107 6.18 4.69 -31.88
C GLU A 107 7.72 4.82 -31.89
N SER A 108 8.24 6.02 -31.61
CA SER A 108 9.68 6.32 -31.54
C SER A 108 10.44 5.48 -30.50
N SER A 109 9.73 5.00 -29.48
CA SER A 109 10.29 4.33 -28.31
C SER A 109 9.90 2.86 -28.21
N LYS A 110 9.18 2.29 -29.18
CA LYS A 110 8.74 0.88 -29.13
C LYS A 110 9.90 -0.11 -29.03
N GLU A 111 10.92 0.02 -29.86
CA GLU A 111 12.09 -0.88 -29.84
C GLU A 111 12.81 -0.82 -28.49
N LYS A 112 12.98 0.39 -27.94
CA LYS A 112 13.53 0.59 -26.59
C LYS A 112 12.64 -0.03 -25.51
N GLY A 113 11.33 0.11 -25.65
CA GLY A 113 10.33 -0.49 -24.77
C GLY A 113 10.39 -2.02 -24.78
N GLU A 114 10.51 -2.65 -25.96
CA GLU A 114 10.66 -4.10 -26.07
C GLU A 114 11.92 -4.61 -25.35
N ILE A 115 13.05 -3.93 -25.54
CA ILE A 115 14.30 -4.23 -24.84
C ILE A 115 14.10 -4.08 -23.32
N PHE A 116 13.46 -2.99 -22.89
CA PHE A 116 13.16 -2.72 -21.49
C PHE A 116 12.34 -3.85 -20.85
N PHE A 117 11.22 -4.24 -21.45
CA PHE A 117 10.36 -5.29 -20.90
C PHE A 117 11.00 -6.68 -20.96
N LYS A 118 11.86 -6.94 -21.93
CA LYS A 118 12.64 -8.17 -21.98
C LYS A 118 13.66 -8.23 -20.83
N MET A 119 14.43 -7.15 -20.63
CA MET A 119 15.42 -7.08 -19.55
C MET A 119 14.78 -7.12 -18.17
N PHE A 120 13.66 -6.41 -17.97
CA PHE A 120 12.91 -6.44 -16.72
C PHE A 120 12.49 -7.87 -16.35
N LYS A 121 11.99 -8.62 -17.34
CA LYS A 121 11.56 -10.02 -17.14
C LYS A 121 12.71 -10.97 -16.81
N GLU A 122 13.88 -10.80 -17.41
CA GLU A 122 14.99 -11.77 -17.30
C GLU A 122 15.89 -11.53 -16.09
N ILE A 123 16.19 -10.27 -15.75
CA ILE A 123 17.22 -9.94 -14.76
C ILE A 123 16.74 -8.99 -13.65
N ASN A 124 15.46 -8.59 -13.67
CA ASN A 124 14.86 -7.65 -12.72
C ASN A 124 15.71 -6.39 -12.50
N LEU A 125 16.40 -5.95 -13.56
CA LEU A 125 17.38 -4.87 -13.50
C LEU A 125 16.88 -3.71 -14.35
N LEU A 126 16.72 -2.57 -13.71
CA LEU A 126 16.39 -1.31 -14.36
C LEU A 126 17.56 -0.34 -14.19
N LYS A 127 17.97 0.27 -15.31
CA LYS A 127 18.90 1.41 -15.29
C LYS A 127 18.37 2.49 -16.22
N ASN A 128 17.82 3.54 -15.61
CA ASN A 128 17.52 4.85 -16.24
C ASN A 128 17.11 4.75 -17.72
N TYR A 129 16.01 4.05 -18.00
CA TYR A 129 15.47 3.98 -19.35
C TYR A 129 14.47 5.11 -19.54
N GLU A 130 14.77 6.00 -20.48
CA GLU A 130 13.81 6.99 -20.95
C GLU A 130 12.97 6.40 -22.07
N LEU A 131 11.67 6.38 -21.85
CA LEU A 131 10.67 5.97 -22.84
C LEU A 131 9.75 7.17 -23.12
N GLU A 132 9.41 7.35 -24.38
CA GLU A 132 8.40 8.30 -24.81
C GLU A 132 7.02 7.63 -24.78
N PHE A 133 6.05 8.32 -24.20
CA PHE A 133 4.66 7.87 -24.06
C PHE A 133 3.73 8.80 -24.82
N ILE A 134 2.55 8.28 -25.16
CA ILE A 134 1.47 9.04 -25.79
C ILE A 134 0.31 9.22 -24.80
N LYS A 135 -0.19 10.45 -24.70
CA LYS A 135 -1.41 10.80 -23.96
C LYS A 135 -2.66 10.54 -24.80
N LYS A 136 -3.83 10.56 -24.16
CA LYS A 136 -5.13 10.43 -24.84
C LYS A 136 -5.35 11.48 -25.95
N ASN A 137 -4.86 12.70 -25.75
CA ASN A 137 -4.98 13.79 -26.72
C ASN A 137 -3.96 13.71 -27.88
N GLY A 138 -3.07 12.70 -27.89
CA GLY A 138 -2.03 12.52 -28.90
C GLY A 138 -0.71 13.25 -28.61
N GLU A 139 -0.62 14.06 -27.55
CA GLU A 139 0.65 14.64 -27.12
C GLU A 139 1.59 13.56 -26.59
N THR A 140 2.89 13.76 -26.77
CA THR A 140 3.90 12.86 -26.23
C THR A 140 4.64 13.48 -25.05
N PHE A 141 5.17 12.62 -24.18
CA PHE A 141 6.06 13.03 -23.10
C PHE A 141 7.09 11.95 -22.82
N VAL A 142 8.27 12.35 -22.37
CA VAL A 142 9.34 11.42 -21.99
C VAL A 142 9.30 11.23 -20.48
N ARG A 143 9.35 9.98 -20.02
CA ARG A 143 9.59 9.64 -18.62
C ARG A 143 10.70 8.63 -18.47
N CYS A 144 11.51 8.86 -17.45
CA CYS A 144 12.49 7.89 -16.98
C CYS A 144 11.78 6.84 -16.14
N PHE A 145 11.91 5.58 -16.53
CA PHE A 145 11.44 4.44 -15.75
C PHE A 145 12.53 4.05 -14.75
N ILE A 146 12.17 4.16 -13.48
CA ILE A 146 12.92 3.64 -12.35
C ILE A 146 12.05 2.55 -11.75
N GLY A 147 12.60 1.36 -11.53
CA GLY A 147 11.92 0.31 -10.78
C GLY A 147 12.92 -0.61 -10.13
#